data_AF-A0A517L5Z9-F1
#
_entry.id   AF-A0A517L5Z9-F1
#
_cell.length_a   1.000
_cell.length_b   1.000
_cell.length_c   1.000
_cell.angle_alpha   90.00
_cell.angle_beta   90.00
_cell.angle_gamma   90.00
#
_symmetry.space_group_name_H-M   'P 1'
#
loop_
_entity.id
_entity.type
_entity.pdbx_description
1 polymer ?
#
loop_
_entity_poly.entity_id
_entity_poly.type
_entity_poly.pdbx_seq_one_letter_code
_entity_poly.pdbx_strand_id
1 'polypeptide(L)'
;MATISRNPFSNLPPPAECLAILVGTAELTIFGLAGFANPAKWAEGFGIPTIPPSATQQHPGAIKASSAETTKDKEVQDAQTALIAACAVRNIQNGLVMLTFGLVLKDRKALGIVAALNVITTAGDYLAVRWYGVKEAAFGHAIGVVNSLLIGGSLLYWQRNDPWWWNA
;
A
#
# COMPACT_ATOMS: atom_id res chain seq x y z
N MET A 1 23.49 28.82 -35.92
CA MET A 1 22.81 27.50 -35.87
C MET A 1 22.53 27.20 -34.40
N ALA A 2 21.28 27.29 -33.97
CA ALA A 2 20.92 26.99 -32.59
C ALA A 2 20.93 25.46 -32.39
N THR A 3 21.77 24.98 -31.49
CA THR A 3 21.79 23.59 -31.03
C THR A 3 20.48 23.34 -30.29
N ILE A 4 19.54 22.64 -30.94
CA ILE A 4 18.34 22.12 -30.27
C ILE A 4 18.83 21.02 -29.31
N SER A 5 19.05 21.40 -28.05
CA SER A 5 19.23 20.45 -26.96
C SER A 5 17.96 19.61 -26.88
N ARG A 6 18.03 18.35 -27.32
CA ARG A 6 16.97 17.38 -27.11
C ARG A 6 16.96 17.03 -25.63
N ASN A 7 16.04 17.64 -24.88
CA ASN A 7 15.80 17.26 -23.49
C ASN A 7 15.13 15.88 -23.46
N PRO A 8 15.81 14.80 -23.02
CA PRO A 8 15.23 13.45 -23.00
C PRO A 8 14.00 13.36 -22.06
N PHE A 9 13.85 14.32 -21.14
CA PHE A 9 12.71 14.42 -20.24
C PHE A 9 11.49 15.09 -20.86
N SER A 10 11.56 15.59 -22.10
CA SER A 10 10.43 16.29 -22.75
C SER A 10 9.20 15.41 -22.96
N ASN A 11 9.38 14.09 -23.03
CA ASN A 11 8.32 13.12 -23.27
C ASN A 11 7.93 12.31 -22.01
N LEU A 12 8.61 12.54 -20.89
CA LEU A 12 8.32 11.86 -19.62
C LEU A 12 7.26 12.65 -18.84
N PRO A 13 6.41 11.97 -18.05
CA PRO A 13 5.51 12.66 -17.14
C PRO A 13 6.32 13.54 -16.17
N PRO A 14 5.75 14.66 -15.71
CA PRO A 14 6.32 15.42 -14.61
C PRO A 14 6.65 14.52 -13.40
N PRO A 15 7.69 14.85 -12.60
CA PRO A 15 8.16 13.97 -11.52
C PRO A 15 7.07 13.47 -10.57
N ALA A 16 6.10 14.32 -10.20
CA ALA A 16 4.98 13.93 -9.35
C ALA A 16 4.06 12.87 -9.99
N GLU A 17 3.86 12.90 -11.31
CA GLU A 17 3.07 11.89 -12.03
C GLU A 17 3.83 10.55 -12.07
N CYS A 18 5.15 10.58 -12.32
CA CYS A 18 5.99 9.39 -12.24
C CYS A 18 5.95 8.76 -10.86
N LEU A 19 6.06 9.56 -9.78
CA LEU A 19 5.97 9.06 -8.41
C LEU A 19 4.59 8.44 -8.13
N ALA A 20 3.50 9.08 -8.57
CA ALA A 20 2.17 8.50 -8.41
C ALA A 20 2.01 7.18 -9.18
N ILE A 21 2.59 7.05 -10.38
CA ILE A 21 2.59 5.79 -11.15
C ILE A 21 3.39 4.71 -10.42
N LEU A 22 4.54 5.04 -9.85
CA LEU A 22 5.33 4.12 -9.04
C LEU A 22 4.55 3.67 -7.79
N VAL A 23 3.88 4.59 -7.10
CA VAL A 23 3.01 4.25 -5.96
C VAL A 23 1.88 3.34 -6.42
N GLY A 24 1.17 3.68 -7.50
CA GLY A 24 0.10 2.82 -8.05
C GLY A 24 0.60 1.43 -8.44
N THR A 25 1.84 1.32 -8.92
CA THR A 25 2.49 0.04 -9.21
C THR A 25 2.77 -0.74 -7.93
N ALA A 26 3.29 -0.09 -6.88
CA ALA A 26 3.54 -0.72 -5.58
C ALA A 26 2.24 -1.16 -4.90
N GLU A 27 1.18 -0.34 -4.96
CA GLU A 27 -0.17 -0.67 -4.49
C GLU A 27 -0.71 -1.91 -5.17
N LEU A 28 -0.61 -1.97 -6.50
CA LEU A 28 -1.06 -3.14 -7.24
C LEU A 28 -0.22 -4.38 -6.93
N THR A 29 1.10 -4.25 -6.87
CA THR A 29 2.02 -5.41 -6.82
C THR A 29 2.38 -5.82 -5.40
N ILE A 30 3.13 -4.99 -4.69
CA ILE A 30 3.69 -5.28 -3.36
C ILE A 30 2.59 -5.32 -2.30
N PHE A 31 1.68 -4.35 -2.31
CA PHE A 31 0.64 -4.26 -1.29
C PHE A 31 -0.63 -5.03 -1.66
N GLY A 32 -0.85 -5.26 -2.96
CA GLY A 32 -2.01 -5.95 -3.50
C GLY A 32 -1.74 -7.43 -3.82
N LEU A 33 -1.13 -7.69 -4.97
CA LEU A 33 -0.95 -9.07 -5.47
C LEU A 33 -0.11 -9.94 -4.53
N ALA A 34 0.97 -9.42 -3.95
CA ALA A 34 1.78 -10.18 -3.00
C ALA A 34 1.02 -10.48 -1.70
N GLY A 35 0.21 -9.53 -1.21
CA GLY A 35 -0.66 -9.73 -0.05
C GLY A 35 -1.78 -10.74 -0.31
N PHE A 36 -2.32 -10.76 -1.53
CA PHE A 36 -3.31 -11.76 -1.92
C PHE A 36 -2.69 -13.16 -2.08
N ALA A 37 -1.48 -13.25 -2.63
CA ALA A 37 -0.80 -14.52 -2.87
C ALA A 37 -0.30 -15.19 -1.57
N ASN A 38 0.11 -14.40 -0.56
CA ASN A 38 0.55 -14.94 0.72
C ASN A 38 0.14 -14.03 1.89
N PRO A 39 -1.14 -14.06 2.31
CA PRO A 39 -1.68 -13.11 3.28
C PRO A 39 -0.95 -13.13 4.63
N ALA A 40 -0.69 -14.32 5.19
CA ALA A 40 -0.06 -14.45 6.51
C ALA A 40 1.36 -13.84 6.54
N LYS A 41 2.24 -14.25 5.60
CA LYS A 41 3.61 -13.72 5.54
C LYS A 41 3.64 -12.23 5.21
N TRP A 42 2.72 -11.79 4.35
CA TRP A 42 2.59 -10.38 4.02
C TRP A 42 2.23 -9.56 5.26
N ALA A 43 1.20 -9.98 6.00
CA ALA A 43 0.76 -9.30 7.22
C ALA A 43 1.86 -9.20 8.28
N GLU A 44 2.63 -10.28 8.48
CA GLU A 44 3.80 -10.27 9.36
C GLU A 44 4.82 -9.19 8.96
N GLY A 45 5.13 -9.08 7.67
CA GLY A 45 6.03 -8.06 7.14
C GLY A 45 5.55 -6.62 7.33
N PHE A 46 4.25 -6.40 7.50
CA PHE A 46 3.63 -5.10 7.74
C PHE A 46 3.26 -4.85 9.21
N GLY A 47 3.69 -5.74 10.11
CA GLY A 47 3.51 -5.58 11.56
C GLY A 47 2.16 -6.04 12.07
N ILE A 48 1.44 -6.90 11.35
CA ILE A 48 0.18 -7.51 11.78
C ILE A 48 0.42 -9.02 11.98
N PRO A 49 0.75 -9.46 13.21
CA PRO A 49 0.97 -10.87 13.47
C PRO A 49 -0.34 -11.65 13.32
N THR A 50 -0.33 -12.74 12.55
CA THR A 50 -1.44 -13.70 12.53
C THR A 50 -1.40 -14.56 13.79
N ILE A 51 -2.56 -14.96 14.31
CA ILE A 51 -2.60 -15.82 15.49
C ILE A 51 -2.07 -17.20 15.09
N PRO A 52 -0.95 -17.68 15.66
CA PRO A 52 -0.51 -19.05 15.42
C PRO A 52 -1.57 -20.02 15.97
N PRO A 53 -1.72 -21.21 15.36
CA PRO A 53 -2.63 -22.22 15.91
C PRO A 53 -2.19 -22.47 17.35
N SER A 54 -3.13 -22.49 18.31
CA SER A 54 -2.87 -22.47 19.75
C SER A 54 -1.55 -23.17 20.12
N ALA A 55 -0.47 -22.39 20.24
CA ALA A 55 0.88 -22.91 20.49
C ALA A 55 1.02 -23.48 21.91
N THR A 56 -0.06 -23.39 22.69
CA THR A 56 -0.28 -23.91 24.04
C THR A 56 -0.13 -25.42 24.16
N GLN A 57 0.29 -26.16 23.12
CA GLN A 57 0.47 -27.61 23.17
C GLN A 57 1.80 -28.15 22.65
N GLN A 58 2.80 -27.29 22.38
CA GLN A 58 4.11 -27.75 21.90
C GLN A 58 5.10 -28.15 23.02
N HIS A 59 4.63 -28.45 24.22
CA HIS A 59 5.47 -28.94 25.33
C HIS A 59 5.26 -30.45 25.57
N PRO A 60 6.32 -31.19 25.94
CA PRO A 60 6.19 -32.62 26.24
C PRO A 60 5.18 -32.82 27.39
N GLY A 61 4.02 -33.43 27.08
CA GLY A 61 2.94 -33.66 28.05
C GLY A 61 1.69 -32.79 27.86
N ALA A 62 1.63 -31.93 26.85
CA ALA A 62 0.40 -31.21 26.53
C ALA A 62 -0.73 -32.16 26.13
N ILE A 63 -1.92 -31.96 26.72
CA ILE A 63 -3.15 -32.66 26.34
C ILE A 63 -3.44 -32.30 24.88
N LYS A 64 -3.66 -33.28 23.99
CA LYS A 64 -4.03 -33.00 22.59
C LYS A 64 -5.31 -32.17 22.54
N ALA A 65 -5.31 -31.12 21.72
CA ALA A 65 -6.48 -30.29 21.46
C ALA A 65 -7.63 -31.19 21.00
N SER A 66 -8.82 -30.89 21.50
CA SER A 66 -10.02 -31.55 21.02
C SER A 66 -10.24 -31.25 19.53
N SER A 67 -10.97 -32.12 18.84
CA SER A 67 -11.36 -31.87 17.46
C SER A 67 -12.17 -30.58 17.32
N ALA A 68 -12.98 -30.23 18.32
CA ALA A 68 -13.75 -28.99 18.37
C ALA A 68 -12.84 -27.74 18.47
N GLU A 69 -11.81 -27.77 19.30
CA GLU A 69 -10.83 -26.67 19.42
C GLU A 69 -10.02 -26.52 18.13
N THR A 70 -9.62 -27.62 17.51
CA THR A 70 -8.86 -27.60 16.24
C THR A 70 -9.69 -26.99 15.10
N THR A 71 -10.97 -27.33 15.01
CA THR A 71 -11.88 -26.74 14.01
C THR A 71 -12.05 -25.24 14.24
N LYS A 72 -12.24 -24.82 15.49
CA LYS A 72 -12.41 -23.41 15.84
C LYS A 72 -11.14 -22.59 15.56
N ASP A 73 -9.96 -23.11 15.89
CA ASP A 73 -8.68 -22.46 15.59
C ASP A 73 -8.49 -22.27 14.08
N LYS A 74 -8.88 -23.29 13.29
CA LYS A 74 -8.86 -23.20 11.83
C LYS A 74 -9.82 -22.14 11.29
N GLU A 75 -11.05 -22.08 11.79
CA GLU A 75 -12.03 -21.07 11.38
C GLU A 75 -11.53 -19.64 11.66
N VAL A 76 -10.90 -19.43 12.82
CA VAL A 76 -10.28 -18.12 13.17
C VAL A 76 -9.15 -17.78 12.20
N GLN A 77 -8.31 -18.74 11.85
CA GLN A 77 -7.21 -18.53 10.88
C GLN A 77 -7.71 -18.25 9.47
N ASP A 78 -8.71 -18.99 9.02
CA ASP A 78 -9.33 -18.80 7.71
C ASP A 78 -9.97 -17.41 7.64
N ALA A 79 -10.65 -16.97 8.71
CA ALA A 79 -11.22 -15.62 8.80
C ALA A 79 -10.15 -14.52 8.79
N GLN A 80 -9.04 -14.69 9.53
CA GLN A 80 -7.92 -13.74 9.51
C GLN A 80 -7.28 -13.66 8.12
N THR A 81 -7.05 -14.80 7.48
CA THR A 81 -6.48 -14.89 6.14
C THR A 81 -7.39 -14.19 5.12
N ALA A 82 -8.70 -14.45 5.20
CA ALA A 82 -9.69 -13.79 4.35
C ALA A 82 -9.72 -12.27 4.54
N LEU A 83 -9.61 -11.80 5.79
CA LEU A 83 -9.56 -10.37 6.07
C LEU A 83 -8.30 -9.70 5.51
N ILE A 84 -7.13 -10.33 5.68
CA ILE A 84 -5.87 -9.82 5.11
C ILE A 84 -5.94 -9.82 3.58
N ALA A 85 -6.48 -10.88 2.97
CA ALA A 85 -6.68 -10.94 1.52
C ALA A 85 -7.63 -9.84 1.04
N ALA A 86 -8.68 -9.52 1.79
CA ALA A 86 -9.59 -8.41 1.48
C ALA A 86 -8.87 -7.04 1.55
N CYS A 87 -8.00 -6.83 2.54
CA CYS A 87 -7.13 -5.65 2.59
C CYS A 87 -6.20 -5.57 1.37
N ALA A 88 -5.64 -6.70 0.94
CA ALA A 88 -4.81 -6.75 -0.25
C ALA A 88 -5.60 -6.42 -1.54
N VAL A 89 -6.84 -6.90 -1.67
CA VAL A 89 -7.72 -6.56 -2.80
C VAL A 89 -8.02 -5.06 -2.86
N ARG A 90 -8.17 -4.39 -1.72
CA ARG A 90 -8.29 -2.91 -1.67
C ARG A 90 -7.08 -2.22 -2.29
N ASN A 91 -5.87 -2.70 -2.01
CA ASN A 91 -4.63 -2.14 -2.59
C ASN A 91 -4.53 -2.44 -4.09
N ILE A 92 -4.99 -3.62 -4.54
CA ILE A 92 -5.14 -3.94 -5.98
C ILE A 92 -6.05 -2.91 -6.65
N GLN A 93 -7.22 -2.64 -6.07
CA GLN A 93 -8.17 -1.66 -6.59
C GLN A 93 -7.55 -0.25 -6.64
N ASN A 94 -6.93 0.20 -5.55
CA ASN A 94 -6.28 1.51 -5.49
C ASN A 94 -5.18 1.63 -6.56
N GLY A 95 -4.31 0.63 -6.67
CA GLY A 95 -3.25 0.58 -7.68
C GLY A 95 -3.78 0.63 -9.11
N LEU A 96 -4.81 -0.16 -9.42
CA LEU A 96 -5.46 -0.12 -10.74
C LEU A 96 -6.05 1.25 -11.06
N VAL A 97 -6.72 1.89 -10.11
CA VAL A 97 -7.32 3.22 -10.32
C VAL A 97 -6.22 4.26 -10.56
N MET A 98 -5.16 4.26 -9.76
CA MET A 98 -4.01 5.16 -9.95
C MET A 98 -3.35 4.95 -11.31
N LEU A 99 -3.07 3.71 -11.71
CA LEU A 99 -2.46 3.40 -12.99
C LEU A 99 -3.38 3.75 -14.17
N THR A 100 -4.70 3.61 -14.01
CA THR A 100 -5.67 4.04 -15.01
C THR A 100 -5.60 5.54 -15.24
N PHE A 101 -5.63 6.34 -14.18
CA PHE A 101 -5.53 7.81 -14.31
C PHE A 101 -4.14 8.27 -14.76
N GLY A 102 -3.06 7.58 -14.37
CA GLY A 102 -1.69 7.94 -14.73
C GLY A 102 -1.28 7.52 -16.14
N LEU A 103 -1.68 6.34 -16.62
CA LEU A 103 -1.18 5.75 -17.86
C LEU A 103 -2.22 5.76 -18.99
N VAL A 104 -3.49 5.47 -18.67
CA VAL A 104 -4.55 5.30 -19.67
C VAL A 104 -5.24 6.62 -19.96
N LEU A 105 -5.86 7.21 -18.94
CA LEU A 105 -6.64 8.45 -19.07
C LEU A 105 -5.74 9.68 -19.06
N LYS A 106 -4.55 9.57 -18.47
CA LYS A 106 -3.56 10.65 -18.33
C LYS A 106 -4.17 11.90 -17.68
N ASP A 107 -5.09 11.71 -16.75
CA ASP A 107 -5.75 12.77 -15.99
C ASP A 107 -4.98 13.02 -14.69
N ARG A 108 -4.15 14.06 -14.72
CA ARG A 108 -3.33 14.49 -13.59
C ARG A 108 -4.17 14.84 -12.35
N LYS A 109 -5.31 15.51 -12.53
CA LYS A 109 -6.12 15.97 -11.39
C LYS A 109 -6.79 14.78 -10.72
N ALA A 110 -7.38 13.88 -11.51
CA ALA A 110 -7.95 12.64 -10.99
C ALA A 110 -6.88 11.78 -10.32
N LEU A 111 -5.69 11.65 -10.92
CA LEU A 111 -4.55 10.97 -10.32
C LEU A 111 -4.15 11.61 -8.97
N GLY A 112 -4.11 12.94 -8.89
CA GLY A 112 -3.83 13.67 -7.67
C GLY A 112 -4.86 13.45 -6.57
N ILE A 113 -6.16 13.45 -6.93
CA ILE A 113 -7.25 13.15 -5.99
C ILE A 113 -7.11 11.72 -5.44
N VAL A 114 -6.89 10.75 -6.32
CA VAL A 114 -6.76 9.34 -5.90
C VAL A 114 -5.51 9.14 -5.05
N ALA A 115 -4.38 9.73 -5.43
CA ALA A 115 -3.15 9.70 -4.63
C ALA A 115 -3.35 10.32 -3.24
N ALA A 116 -4.08 11.43 -3.15
CA ALA A 116 -4.41 12.06 -1.87
C ALA A 116 -5.39 11.22 -1.04
N LEU A 117 -6.38 10.59 -1.67
CA LEU A 117 -7.32 9.70 -0.97
C LEU A 117 -6.63 8.43 -0.43
N ASN A 118 -5.51 8.01 -1.03
CA ASN A 118 -4.71 6.88 -0.52
C ASN A 118 -4.23 7.12 0.93
N VAL A 119 -4.14 8.38 1.37
CA VAL A 119 -3.87 8.75 2.77
C VAL A 119 -4.85 8.09 3.74
N ILE A 120 -6.14 8.01 3.39
CA ILE A 120 -7.17 7.42 4.27
C ILE A 120 -6.83 5.95 4.52
N THR A 121 -6.47 5.23 3.45
CA THR A 121 -6.09 3.84 3.49
C THR A 121 -4.82 3.64 4.35
N THR A 122 -3.75 4.38 4.05
CA THR A 122 -2.47 4.23 4.76
C THR A 122 -2.56 4.70 6.22
N ALA A 123 -3.37 5.71 6.53
CA ALA A 123 -3.63 6.14 7.90
C ALA A 123 -4.39 5.08 8.69
N GLY A 124 -5.35 4.40 8.05
CA GLY A 124 -6.02 3.23 8.63
C GLY A 124 -5.02 2.13 8.99
N ASP A 125 -4.11 1.81 8.07
CA ASP A 125 -3.08 0.78 8.29
C ASP A 125 -2.10 1.19 9.41
N TYR A 126 -1.70 2.47 9.44
CA TYR A 126 -0.92 3.04 10.56
C TYR A 126 -1.61 2.86 11.90
N LEU A 127 -2.90 3.20 12.01
CA LEU A 127 -3.66 3.08 13.24
C LEU A 127 -3.83 1.61 13.66
N ALA A 128 -4.11 0.74 12.69
CA ALA A 128 -4.24 -0.70 12.93
C ALA A 128 -2.95 -1.28 13.52
N VAL A 129 -1.80 -1.00 12.92
CA VAL A 129 -0.50 -1.49 13.39
C VAL A 129 -0.11 -0.83 14.71
N ARG A 130 -0.38 0.46 14.89
CA ARG A 130 -0.08 1.19 16.14
C ARG A 130 -0.85 0.64 17.34
N TRP A 131 -2.11 0.24 17.16
CA TRP A 131 -2.98 -0.19 18.26
C TRP A 131 -2.98 -1.70 18.47
N TYR A 132 -2.93 -2.47 17.39
CA TYR A 132 -3.13 -3.93 17.43
C TYR A 132 -1.92 -4.73 16.94
N GLY A 133 -0.95 -4.08 16.29
CA GLY A 133 0.22 -4.73 15.68
C GLY A 133 1.54 -4.46 16.41
N VAL A 134 2.63 -4.68 15.66
CA VAL A 134 4.00 -4.37 16.08
C VAL A 134 4.21 -2.86 15.95
N LYS A 135 4.25 -2.15 17.09
CA LYS A 135 4.26 -0.68 17.14
C LYS A 135 5.44 -0.06 16.41
N GLU A 136 6.58 -0.74 16.41
CA GLU A 136 7.80 -0.34 15.73
C GLU A 136 7.61 -0.31 14.20
N ALA A 137 6.75 -1.19 13.68
CA ALA A 137 6.41 -1.22 12.25
C ALA A 137 5.44 -0.09 11.85
N ALA A 138 4.75 0.54 12.81
CA ALA A 138 3.81 1.63 12.52
C ALA A 138 4.50 2.82 11.82
N PHE A 139 5.77 3.09 12.13
CA PHE A 139 6.48 4.22 11.52
C PHE A 139 6.59 4.10 9.99
N GLY A 140 6.71 2.88 9.44
CA GLY A 140 6.72 2.67 7.99
C GLY A 140 5.43 3.14 7.31
N HIS A 141 4.28 2.92 7.96
CA HIS A 141 2.98 3.40 7.47
C HIS A 141 2.85 4.92 7.55
N ALA A 142 3.46 5.57 8.57
CA ALA A 142 3.48 7.03 8.67
C ALA A 142 4.23 7.68 7.49
N ILE A 143 5.32 7.05 7.01
CA ILE A 143 6.02 7.50 5.79
C ILE A 143 5.09 7.43 4.58
N GLY A 144 4.30 6.35 4.46
CA GLY A 144 3.32 6.20 3.39
C GLY A 144 2.24 7.30 3.41
N VAL A 145 1.74 7.67 4.59
CA VAL A 145 0.80 8.80 4.75
C VAL A 145 1.40 10.11 4.24
N VAL A 146 2.63 10.42 4.63
CA VAL A 146 3.33 11.64 4.18
C VAL A 146 3.55 11.60 2.67
N ASN A 147 3.96 10.47 2.10
CA ASN A 147 4.16 10.33 0.66
C ASN A 147 2.86 10.55 -0.13
N SER A 148 1.75 9.96 0.31
CA SER A 148 0.44 10.14 -0.34
C SER A 148 -0.01 11.60 -0.32
N LEU A 149 0.19 12.31 0.80
CA LEU A 149 -0.07 13.75 0.91
C LEU A 149 0.82 14.58 -0.01
N LEU A 150 2.13 14.32 -0.01
CA LEU A 150 3.08 15.09 -0.81
C LEU A 150 2.87 14.87 -2.31
N ILE A 151 2.65 13.62 -2.74
CA ILE A 151 2.42 13.29 -4.15
C ILE A 151 1.07 13.84 -4.61
N GLY A 152 -0.01 13.54 -3.88
CA GLY A 152 -1.36 14.02 -4.19
C GLY A 152 -1.42 15.55 -4.18
N GLY A 153 -0.90 16.18 -3.12
CA GLY A 153 -0.79 17.63 -3.01
C GLY A 153 0.02 18.24 -4.16
N SER A 154 1.14 17.63 -4.53
CA SER A 154 1.97 18.14 -5.64
C SER A 154 1.26 18.06 -6.99
N LEU A 155 0.48 17.00 -7.21
CA LEU A 155 -0.31 16.82 -8.44
C LEU A 155 -1.45 17.84 -8.55
N LEU A 156 -2.04 18.22 -7.42
CA LEU A 156 -3.17 19.14 -7.35
C LEU A 156 -2.74 20.61 -7.32
N TYR A 157 -1.61 20.91 -6.68
CA TYR A 157 -1.12 22.28 -6.50
C TYR A 157 -0.30 22.77 -7.70
N TRP A 158 0.72 22.02 -8.13
CA TRP A 158 1.54 22.40 -9.29
C TRP A 158 0.91 21.91 -10.59
N GLN A 159 0.84 22.78 -11.59
CA GLN A 159 0.50 22.43 -12.96
C GLN A 159 1.66 21.72 -13.64
N ARG A 160 1.36 21.00 -14.74
CA ARG A 160 2.37 20.31 -15.56
C ARG A 160 3.45 21.26 -16.10
N ASN A 161 3.11 22.53 -16.32
CA ASN A 161 3.99 23.54 -16.91
C ASN A 161 4.55 24.54 -15.88
N ASP A 162 4.29 24.35 -14.59
CA ASP A 162 4.79 25.30 -13.60
C ASP A 162 6.33 25.21 -13.55
N PRO A 163 7.02 26.36 -13.58
CA PRO A 163 8.47 26.38 -13.44
C PRO A 163 8.83 25.76 -12.09
N TRP A 164 9.77 24.81 -12.13
CA TRP A 164 10.42 24.38 -10.89
C TRP A 164 11.11 25.58 -10.23
N TRP A 165 11.28 25.49 -8.92
CA TRP A 165 11.94 26.46 -8.04
C TRP A 165 13.31 27.02 -8.48
N TRP A 166 14.00 26.37 -9.42
CA TRP A 166 15.23 26.87 -10.07
C TRP A 166 15.02 27.92 -11.18
N ASN A 167 13.78 28.19 -11.61
CA ASN A 167 13.45 29.16 -12.67
C ASN A 167 12.52 30.29 -12.17
N ALA A 168 12.50 30.56 -10.86
CA ALA A 168 11.79 31.69 -10.26
C ALA A 168 12.76 32.82 -9.92
#